data_AF-A0A8T5V7X6-F1
#
_entry.id   AF-A0A8T5V7X6-F1
#
_cell.length_a   1.000
_cell.length_b   1.000
_cell.length_c   1.000
_cell.angle_alpha   90.00
_cell.angle_beta   90.00
_cell.angle_gamma   90.00
#
_symmetry.space_group_name_H-M   'P 1'
#
loop_
_entity.id
_entity.type
_entity.pdbx_description
1 polymer ?
#
loop_
_entity_poly.entity_id
_entity_poly.type
_entity_poly.pdbx_seq_one_letter_code
_entity_poly.pdbx_strand_id
1 'polypeptide(L)' 'MEIVIQDLLAGEYRQPSRVVAFNPAERWSEDVSEDIAREIQRRCNLQLSDVPSYLQEFVDRYSPQDLQQFSLRLV' A
#
# COMPACT_ATOMS: atom_id res chain seq x y z
N MET A 1 -5.86 6.56 8.16
CA MET A 1 -5.02 5.65 7.36
C MET A 1 -3.57 5.63 7.83
N GLU A 2 -2.97 6.75 8.23
CA GLU A 2 -1.56 6.81 8.65
C GLU A 2 -1.14 5.74 9.66
N ILE A 3 -1.90 5.57 10.75
CA ILE A 3 -1.58 4.59 11.81
C ILE A 3 -1.50 3.16 11.26
N VAL A 4 -2.44 2.76 10.41
CA VAL A 4 -2.47 1.41 9.82
C VAL A 4 -1.23 1.16 8.97
N ILE A 5 -0.78 2.17 8.22
CA ILE A 5 0.42 2.05 7.39
C ILE A 5 1.68 1.94 8.26
N GLN A 6 1.75 2.72 9.35
CA GLN A 6 2.84 2.63 10.32
C GLN A 6 2.89 1.25 11.00
N ASP A 7 1.75 0.74 11.46
CA ASP A 7 1.64 -0.57 12.10
C ASP A 7 2.02 -1.70 11.13
N LEU A 8 1.60 -1.59 9.87
CA LEU A 8 2.00 -2.51 8.80
C LEU A 8 3.52 -2.48 8.60
N LEU A 9 4.12 -1.30 8.44
CA LEU A 9 5.58 -1.16 8.26
C LEU A 9 6.39 -1.53 9.51
N ALA A 10 5.81 -1.42 10.70
CA ALA A 10 6.41 -1.88 11.95
C ALA A 10 6.30 -3.40 12.13
N GLY A 11 5.45 -4.08 11.36
CA GLY A 11 5.25 -5.52 11.43
C GLY A 11 4.26 -5.97 12.50
N GLU A 12 3.45 -5.06 13.03
CA GLU A 12 2.35 -5.37 13.97
C GLU A 12 1.29 -6.24 13.29
N TYR A 13 1.13 -6.10 11.97
CA TYR A 13 0.31 -6.97 11.13
C TYR A 13 1.17 -7.59 10.02
N ARG A 14 1.35 -8.91 10.08
CA ARG A 14 2.14 -9.67 9.10
C ARG A 14 1.23 -10.40 8.13
N GLN A 15 1.60 -10.40 6.84
CA GLN A 15 0.86 -11.04 5.75
C GLN A 15 -0.63 -10.67 5.69
N PRO A 16 -0.95 -9.36 5.62
CA PRO A 16 -2.34 -8.92 5.53
C PRO A 16 -2.98 -9.45 4.25
N SER A 17 -4.22 -9.93 4.36
CA SER A 17 -4.99 -10.37 3.19
C SER A 17 -5.67 -9.19 2.49
N ARG A 18 -6.25 -8.26 3.25
CA ARG A 18 -7.01 -7.08 2.80
C ARG A 18 -7.03 -6.00 3.89
N VAL A 19 -7.28 -4.76 3.50
CA VAL A 19 -7.57 -3.64 4.40
C VAL A 19 -8.91 -3.05 4.01
N VAL A 20 -9.86 -3.01 4.95
CA VAL A 20 -11.21 -2.49 4.72
C VAL A 20 -11.44 -1.28 5.60
N ALA A 21 -11.78 -0.15 4.99
CA ALA A 21 -12.22 1.05 5.69
C ALA A 21 -13.70 0.94 6.01
N PHE A 22 -14.09 1.34 7.21
CA PHE A 22 -15.48 1.40 7.66
C PHE A 22 -15.82 2.82 8.07
N ASN A 23 -16.93 3.35 7.58
CA ASN A 23 -17.54 4.56 8.09
C ASN A 23 -18.97 4.27 8.54
N PRO A 24 -19.17 3.95 9.83
CA PRO A 24 -20.49 3.66 10.38
C PRO A 24 -21.45 4.86 10.33
N ALA A 25 -20.93 6.09 10.43
CA ALA A 25 -21.74 7.31 10.40
C ALA A 25 -22.39 7.51 9.02
N GLU A 26 -21.64 7.20 7.96
CA GLU A 26 -22.11 7.31 6.57
C GLU A 26 -22.59 5.97 5.99
N ARG A 27 -22.57 4.90 6.79
CA ARG A 27 -23.05 3.55 6.46
C ARG A 27 -22.38 2.93 5.24
N TRP A 28 -21.07 3.13 5.09
CA TRP A 28 -20.29 2.47 4.03
C TRP A 28 -19.08 1.71 4.57
N SER A 29 -18.63 0.77 3.75
CA SER A 29 -17.34 0.10 3.89
C SER A 29 -16.70 -0.04 2.52
N GLU A 30 -15.39 0.08 2.43
CA GLU A 30 -14.64 0.03 1.18
C GLU A 30 -13.36 -0.78 1.34
N ASP A 31 -13.04 -1.62 0.35
CA ASP A 31 -11.75 -2.29 0.28
C ASP A 31 -10.69 -1.30 -0.20
N VAL A 32 -9.83 -0.86 0.71
CA VAL A 32 -8.76 0.12 0.47
C VAL A 32 -7.38 -0.53 0.33
N SER A 33 -7.35 -1.85 0.04
CA SER A 33 -6.09 -2.61 -0.04
C SER A 33 -5.13 -2.04 -1.09
N GLU A 34 -5.67 -1.58 -2.22
CA GLU A 34 -4.91 -0.96 -3.31
C GLU A 34 -4.24 0.35 -2.89
N ASP A 35 -4.97 1.24 -2.23
CA ASP A 35 -4.42 2.51 -1.73
C ASP A 35 -3.32 2.29 -0.69
N ILE A 36 -3.53 1.34 0.22
CA ILE A 36 -2.55 1.00 1.26
C ILE A 36 -1.30 0.37 0.63
N ALA A 37 -1.45 -0.56 -0.31
CA ALA A 37 -0.31 -1.19 -0.99
C ALA A 37 0.52 -0.16 -1.77
N ARG A 38 -0.13 0.77 -2.48
CA ARG A 38 0.55 1.85 -3.20
C ARG A 38 1.32 2.78 -2.27
N GLU A 39 0.72 3.17 -1.15
CA GLU A 39 1.40 4.07 -0.20
C GLU A 39 2.56 3.38 0.50
N ILE A 40 2.47 2.07 0.81
CA ILE A 40 3.60 1.27 1.28
C ILE A 40 4.73 1.28 0.25
N GLN A 41 4.44 0.91 -1.01
CA GLN A 41 5.44 0.90 -2.08
C GLN A 41 6.08 2.28 -2.27
N ARG A 42 5.26 3.34 -2.27
CA ARG A 42 5.72 4.73 -2.40
C ARG A 42 6.68 5.12 -1.27
N ARG A 43 6.39 4.78 -0.02
CA ARG A 43 7.25 5.10 1.13
C ARG A 43 8.57 4.35 1.09
N CYS A 44 8.53 3.05 0.76
CA CYS A 44 9.73 2.25 0.54
C CYS A 44 10.61 2.87 -0.55
N ASN A 45 10.03 3.24 -1.69
CA ASN A 45 10.75 3.92 -2.78
C ASN A 45 11.38 5.25 -2.32
N LEU A 46 10.65 6.08 -1.57
CA LEU A 46 11.15 7.36 -1.06
C LEU A 46 12.29 7.20 -0.04
N GLN A 47 12.29 6.10 0.72
CA GLN A 47 13.32 5.77 1.70
C GLN A 47 14.48 4.97 1.12
N LEU A 48 14.44 4.65 -0.19
CA LEU A 48 15.39 3.76 -0.86
C LEU A 48 15.50 2.40 -0.14
N SER A 49 14.37 1.91 0.38
CA SER A 49 14.25 0.63 1.07
C SER A 49 13.34 -0.31 0.29
N ASP A 50 13.57 -1.62 0.45
CA ASP A 50 12.67 -2.63 -0.09
C ASP A 50 11.39 -2.73 0.75
N VAL A 51 10.33 -3.25 0.13
CA VAL A 51 9.13 -3.65 0.86
C VAL A 51 9.49 -4.79 1.82
N PRO A 52 9.11 -4.73 3.12
CA PRO A 52 9.36 -5.81 4.04
C PRO A 52 8.76 -7.13 3.54
N SER A 53 9.50 -8.24 3.68
CA SER A 53 9.10 -9.55 3.11
C SER A 53 7.71 -10.03 3.56
N TYR A 54 7.29 -9.69 4.78
CA TYR A 54 5.97 -10.02 5.32
C TYR A 54 4.82 -9.18 4.73
N LEU A 55 5.11 -8.15 3.94
CA LEU A 55 4.16 -7.35 3.17
C LEU A 55 4.27 -7.57 1.66
N GLN A 56 5.33 -8.22 1.18
CA GLN A 56 5.61 -8.35 -0.25
C GLN A 56 4.42 -8.94 -1.02
N GLU A 57 3.86 -10.05 -0.55
CA GLU A 57 2.71 -10.69 -1.20
C GLU A 57 1.47 -9.78 -1.26
N PHE A 58 1.26 -8.96 -0.23
CA PHE A 58 0.15 -8.00 -0.20
C PHE A 58 0.39 -6.86 -1.19
N VAL A 59 1.60 -6.31 -1.22
CA VAL A 59 1.96 -5.23 -2.15
C VAL A 59 1.94 -5.72 -3.60
N ASP A 60 2.49 -6.89 -3.90
CA ASP A 60 2.48 -7.47 -5.24
C ASP A 60 1.06 -7.71 -5.76
N ARG A 61 0.14 -8.11 -4.86
CA ARG A 61 -1.27 -8.36 -5.21
C ARG A 61 -2.03 -7.08 -5.54
N TYR A 62 -1.79 -6.00 -4.80
CA TYR A 62 -2.64 -4.80 -4.82
C TYR A 62 -1.97 -3.55 -5.38
N SER A 63 -0.67 -3.58 -5.58
CA SER A 63 0.10 -2.55 -6.27
C SER A 63 1.03 -3.20 -7.31
N PRO A 64 0.47 -3.99 -8.26
CA PRO A 64 1.28 -4.51 -9.36
C PRO A 64 1.96 -3.32 -10.04
N GLN A 65 3.27 -3.41 -10.22
CA GLN A 65 4.10 -2.34 -10.75
C GLN A 65 3.53 -1.83 -12.08
N ASP A 66 2.75 -0.76 -12.03
CA ASP A 66 2.37 -0.07 -13.25
C ASP A 66 3.57 0.77 -13.67
N LEU A 67 4.03 0.51 -14.88
CA LEU A 67 5.09 1.16 -15.64
C LEU A 67 4.77 2.63 -15.97
N GLN A 68 4.12 3.35 -15.05
CA GLN A 68 3.57 4.68 -15.24
C GLN A 68 4.38 5.73 -14.48
N GLN A 69 5.70 5.80 -14.73
CA GLN A 69 6.47 7.02 -14.49
C GLN A 69 7.86 7.07 -15.14
N PHE A 70 8.01 6.58 -16.38
CA PHE A 70 9.08 7.05 -17.27
C PHE A 70 8.58 7.21 -18.72
N SER A 71 7.68 8.16 -18.94
CA SER A 71 7.51 8.75 -20.28
C SER A 71 7.84 10.24 -20.21
N LEU A 72 9.12 10.56 -20.01
CA LEU A 72 9.64 11.85 -20.44
C LEU A 72 9.71 11.81 -21.96
N ARG A 73 8.66 12.30 -22.63
CA ARG A 73 8.78 12.75 -24.02
C ARG A 73 9.52 14.09 -23.99
N LEU A 74 10.82 14.05 -24.24
CA LEU A 74 11.55 15.23 -24.67
C LEU A 74 11.07 15.54 -26.10
N VAL A 75 10.39 16.67 -26.27
CA VAL A 75 10.16 17.29 -27.58
C VAL A 75 11.12 18.45 -27.71
#